data_AF-A0A945NUH0-F1
#
_entry.id   AF-A0A945NUH0-F1
#
_cell.length_a   1.000
_cell.length_b   1.000
_cell.length_c   1.000
_cell.angle_alpha   90.00
_cell.angle_beta   90.00
_cell.angle_gamma   90.00
#
_symmetry.space_group_name_H-M   'P 1'
#
loop_
_entity.id
_entity.type
_entity.pdbx_description
1 polymer ?
#
loop_
_entity_poly.entity_id
_entity_poly.type
_entity_poly.pdbx_seq_one_letter_code
_entity_poly.pdbx_strand_id
1 'polypeptide(L)' 'MRAVPASTVGDLWSPQTDAGVVAQVIVTLVVFGLLVWLVRREKALVQLVVGLGIVVLAWYGFRTIH' A
#
# COMPACT_ATOMS: atom_id res chain seq x y z
N MET A 1 31.45 -9.38 -4.12
CA MET A 1 30.77 -8.55 -3.09
C MET A 1 29.35 -8.30 -3.57
N ARG A 2 28.34 -8.92 -2.94
CA ARG A 2 26.93 -8.78 -3.36
C ARG A 2 26.37 -7.53 -2.69
N ALA A 3 26.07 -6.49 -3.45
CA ALA A 3 25.40 -5.32 -2.92
C ALA A 3 23.99 -5.75 -2.48
N VAL A 4 23.75 -5.80 -1.18
CA VAL A 4 22.39 -5.78 -0.65
C VAL A 4 22.00 -4.30 -0.68
N PRO A 5 21.12 -3.86 -1.59
CA PRO A 5 20.70 -2.48 -1.59
C PRO A 5 19.94 -2.25 -0.29
N ALA A 6 20.47 -1.38 0.58
CA ALA A 6 19.75 -0.89 1.73
C ALA A 6 18.66 0.06 1.21
N SER A 7 17.57 -0.49 0.69
CA SER A 7 16.34 0.28 0.55
C SER A 7 15.87 0.58 1.96
N THR A 8 16.05 1.81 2.40
CA THR A 8 15.53 2.22 3.71
C THR A 8 14.01 2.04 3.65
N VAL A 9 13.37 1.62 4.74
CA VAL A 9 11.90 1.47 4.78
C VAL A 9 11.16 2.72 4.28
N GLY A 10 11.79 3.90 4.48
CA GLY A 10 11.33 5.18 3.92
C GLY A 10 11.25 5.21 2.39
N ASP A 11 12.22 4.63 1.68
CA ASP A 11 12.26 4.61 0.21
C ASP A 11 11.14 3.73 -0.37
N LEU A 12 10.77 2.66 0.35
CA LEU A 12 9.64 1.80 -0.01
C LEU A 12 8.29 2.48 0.28
N TRP A 13 8.23 3.33 1.30
CA TRP A 13 7.01 4.01 1.71
C TRP A 13 6.73 5.31 0.94
N SER A 14 7.78 5.95 0.43
CA SER A 14 7.72 7.21 -0.32
C SER A 14 8.68 7.16 -1.51
N PRO A 15 8.39 6.31 -2.51
CA PRO A 15 9.22 6.18 -3.69
C PRO A 15 9.29 7.50 -4.45
N GLN A 16 10.49 7.88 -4.88
CA GLN A 16 10.73 9.10 -5.67
C GLN A 16 10.59 8.91 -7.17
N THR A 17 10.31 7.68 -7.62
CA THR A 17 10.19 7.32 -9.04
C THR A 17 8.77 6.88 -9.36
N ASP A 18 8.31 7.16 -10.59
CA ASP A 18 6.99 6.75 -11.08
C ASP A 18 6.80 5.24 -10.96
N ALA A 19 7.83 4.47 -11.28
CA ALA A 19 7.83 3.01 -11.18
C ALA A 19 7.64 2.54 -9.72
N GLY A 20 8.24 3.23 -8.76
CA GLY A 20 8.08 2.94 -7.34
C GLY A 20 6.66 3.24 -6.84
N VAL A 21 6.05 4.35 -7.28
CA VAL A 21 4.66 4.68 -6.94
C VAL A 21 3.70 3.62 -7.47
N VAL A 22 3.88 3.18 -8.73
CA VAL A 22 3.07 2.10 -9.31
C VAL A 22 3.25 0.79 -8.54
N ALA A 23 4.49 0.42 -8.21
CA ALA A 23 4.76 -0.77 -7.42
C ALA A 23 4.11 -0.69 -6.03
N GLN A 24 4.18 0.48 -5.38
CA GLN A 24 3.55 0.72 -4.08
C GLN A 24 2.03 0.52 -4.16
N VAL A 25 1.36 1.10 -5.15
CA VAL A 25 -0.10 0.94 -5.33
C VAL A 25 -0.46 -0.52 -5.57
N ILE A 26 0.27 -1.23 -6.43
CA ILE A 26 0.04 -2.66 -6.71
C ILE A 26 0.18 -3.48 -5.42
N VAL A 27 1.26 -3.28 -4.66
CA VAL A 27 1.49 -3.98 -3.40
C VAL A 27 0.39 -3.70 -2.39
N THR A 28 -0.03 -2.43 -2.26
CA THR A 28 -1.16 -2.05 -1.40
C THR A 28 -2.44 -2.76 -1.78
N LEU A 29 -2.79 -2.82 -3.07
CA LEU A 29 -3.98 -3.52 -3.56
C LEU A 29 -3.92 -5.02 -3.27
N VAL A 30 -2.76 -5.65 -3.45
CA VAL A 30 -2.56 -7.08 -3.14
C VAL A 30 -2.74 -7.33 -1.64
N VAL A 31 -2.10 -6.52 -0.79
CA VAL A 31 -2.19 -6.67 0.67
C VAL A 31 -3.62 -6.47 1.16
N PHE A 32 -4.29 -5.39 0.74
CA PHE A 32 -5.69 -5.16 1.12
C PHE A 32 -6.62 -6.23 0.56
N GLY A 33 -6.39 -6.72 -0.66
CA GLY A 33 -7.13 -7.85 -1.23
C GLY A 33 -6.99 -9.12 -0.40
N LEU A 34 -5.77 -9.45 0.06
CA LEU A 34 -5.51 -10.58 0.94
C LEU A 34 -6.15 -10.40 2.32
N LEU A 35 -6.12 -9.19 2.89
CA LEU A 35 -6.78 -8.90 4.16
C LEU A 35 -8.30 -9.06 4.04
N VAL A 36 -8.92 -8.49 3.00
CA VAL A 36 -10.35 -8.66 2.74
C VAL A 36 -10.69 -10.14 2.56
N TRP A 37 -9.86 -10.89 1.83
CA TRP A 37 -10.05 -12.33 1.66
C TRP A 37 -9.96 -13.09 2.99
N LEU A 38 -9.03 -12.73 3.87
CA LEU A 38 -8.86 -13.34 5.19
C LEU A 38 -10.06 -13.03 6.09
N VAL A 39 -10.52 -11.77 6.12
CA VAL A 39 -11.62 -11.33 6.99
C VAL A 39 -13.01 -11.49 6.36
N ARG A 40 -13.13 -12.11 5.17
CA ARG A 40 -14.36 -12.16 4.36
C ARG A 40 -15.61 -12.71 5.05
N ARG A 41 -15.44 -13.43 6.17
CA ARG A 41 -16.54 -14.00 6.97
C ARG A 41 -17.21 -12.94 7.85
N GLU A 42 -16.47 -11.90 8.26
CA GLU A 42 -16.90 -10.88 9.21
C GLU A 42 -17.20 -9.56 8.48
N LYS A 43 -18.48 -9.23 8.27
CA LYS A 43 -18.88 -8.05 7.47
C LYS A 43 -18.34 -6.73 8.03
N ALA A 44 -18.31 -6.59 9.35
CA ALA A 44 -17.76 -5.41 10.02
C ALA A 44 -16.26 -5.24 9.76
N LEU A 45 -15.49 -6.33 9.83
CA LEU A 45 -14.05 -6.29 9.55
C LEU A 45 -13.78 -6.00 8.08
N VAL A 46 -14.57 -6.57 7.16
CA VAL A 46 -14.47 -6.25 5.73
C VAL A 46 -14.67 -4.75 5.49
N GLN A 47 -15.69 -4.14 6.10
CA GLN A 47 -15.94 -2.71 5.96
C GLN A 47 -14.80 -1.86 6.51
N LEU A 48 -14.21 -2.25 7.66
CA LEU A 48 -13.04 -1.59 8.23
C LEU A 48 -11.84 -1.67 7.28
N VAL A 49 -11.52 -2.85 6.78
CA VAL A 49 -10.36 -3.07 5.89
C VAL A 49 -10.55 -2.31 4.58
N VAL A 50 -11.73 -2.36 3.98
CA VAL A 50 -12.02 -1.60 2.75
C VAL A 50 -11.94 -0.09 3.02
N GLY A 51 -12.56 0.40 4.10
CA GLY A 51 -12.50 1.82 4.47
C GLY A 51 -11.07 2.30 4.70
N LEU A 52 -10.26 1.53 5.42
CA LEU A 52 -8.85 1.83 5.64
C LEU A 52 -8.06 1.84 4.32
N GLY A 53 -8.34 0.90 3.41
CA GLY A 53 -7.71 0.86 2.09
C GLY A 53 -7.97 2.11 1.26
N ILE A 54 -9.21 2.60 1.29
CA ILE A 54 -9.60 3.86 0.63
C ILE A 54 -8.82 5.04 1.23
N VAL A 55 -8.73 5.13 2.56
CA VAL A 55 -7.99 6.21 3.24
C VAL A 55 -6.51 6.19 2.87
N VAL A 56 -5.88 5.02 2.82
CA VAL A 56 -4.47 4.87 2.43
C VAL A 56 -4.24 5.30 0.97
N LEU A 57 -5.11 4.89 0.05
CA LEU A 57 -5.00 5.30 -1.35
C LEU A 57 -5.25 6.80 -1.54
N ALA A 58 -6.22 7.37 -0.81
CA ALA A 58 -6.46 8.81 -0.80
C ALA A 58 -5.24 9.58 -0.26
N TRP A 59 -4.57 9.05 0.77
CA TRP A 59 -3.33 9.62 1.30
C TRP A 59 -2.19 9.60 0.28
N TYR A 60 -2.07 8.53 -0.52
CA TYR A 60 -1.08 8.47 -1.59
C TYR A 60 -1.35 9.55 -2.66
N GLY A 61 -2.60 9.72 -3.08
CA GLY A 61 -2.99 10.77 -4.01
C GLY A 61 -2.76 12.18 -3.44
N PHE A 62 -3.08 12.40 -2.16
CA PHE A 62 -2.81 13.68 -1.50
C PHE A 62 -1.32 14.02 -1.47
N ARG A 63 -0.45 13.03 -1.20
CA ARG A 63 1.01 13.21 -1.23
C ARG A 63 1.55 13.57 -2.61
N THR A 64 0.94 13.12 -3.70
CA THR A 64 1.41 13.44 -5.05
C THR A 64 1.07 14.87 -5.51
N ILE A 65 0.19 15.58 -4.79
CA ILE A 65 -0.23 16.94 -5.12
C ILE A 65 0.74 17.99 -4.52
N HIS A 66 1.63 17.60 -3.60
CA HIS A 66 2.61 18.46 -2.94
C HIS A 66 4.03 17.99 -3.21
#